data_AF-A0A8B5UHW3-F1
#
_entry.id   AF-A0A8B5UHW3-F1
#
_cell.length_a   1.000
_cell.length_b   1.000
_cell.length_c   1.000
_cell.angle_alpha   90.00
_cell.angle_beta   90.00
_cell.angle_gamma   90.00
#
_symmetry.space_group_name_H-M   'P 1'
#
loop_
_entity.id
_entity.type
_entity.pdbx_description
1 polymer ?
#
loop_
_entity_poly.entity_id
_entity_poly.type
_entity_poly.pdbx_seq_one_letter_code
_entity_poly.pdbx_strand_id
1 'polypeptide(L)' 'MSYLVIKDLGHNLYLGKKGARDTGKEFVVFKSDKPMGINIERYTYDESNNQLLWEGIQNLGQVVVGFADTEEEALDLAF' A
#
# COMPACT_ATOMS: atom_id res chain seq x y z
N MET A 1 -3.47 10.25 -0.24
CA MET A 1 -4.41 9.25 0.32
C MET A 1 -3.69 8.39 1.33
N SER A 2 -4.31 7.89 2.40
CA SER A 2 -3.61 7.06 3.41
C SER A 2 -4.07 5.61 3.41
N TYR A 3 -3.10 4.70 3.46
CA TYR A 3 -3.27 3.25 3.39
C TYR A 3 -2.70 2.59 4.65
N LEU A 4 -3.54 1.82 5.35
CA LEU A 4 -3.13 0.94 6.45
C LEU A 4 -2.63 -0.37 5.85
N VAL A 5 -1.45 -0.85 6.25
CA VAL A 5 -0.98 -2.18 5.84
C VAL A 5 -1.87 -3.23 6.48
N ILE A 6 -2.54 -4.07 5.68
CA ILE A 6 -3.51 -5.07 6.18
C ILE A 6 -3.07 -6.51 5.94
N LYS A 7 -2.11 -6.76 5.05
CA LYS A 7 -1.70 -8.12 4.69
C LYS A 7 -0.26 -8.17 4.14
N ASP A 8 0.44 -9.24 4.45
CA ASP A 8 1.68 -9.67 3.78
C ASP A 8 1.29 -10.67 2.68
N LEU A 9 1.70 -10.39 1.44
CA LEU A 9 1.40 -11.22 0.27
C LEU A 9 2.57 -12.16 -0.08
N GLY A 10 3.67 -12.12 0.68
CA GLY A 10 4.92 -12.82 0.38
C GLY A 10 5.77 -12.06 -0.64
N HIS A 11 7.00 -12.53 -0.87
CA HIS A 11 7.93 -11.95 -1.85
C HIS A 11 8.13 -10.43 -1.72
N ASN A 12 8.19 -9.93 -0.48
CA ASN A 12 8.31 -8.50 -0.15
C ASN A 12 7.12 -7.64 -0.61
N LEU A 13 5.96 -8.24 -0.90
CA LEU A 13 4.74 -7.56 -1.30
C LEU A 13 3.77 -7.42 -0.12
N TYR A 14 3.15 -6.25 -0.05
CA TYR A 14 2.22 -5.88 0.99
C TYR A 14 0.97 -5.27 0.40
N LEU A 15 -0.14 -5.52 1.08
CA LEU A 15 -1.43 -4.95 0.75
C LEU A 15 -1.77 -3.83 1.74
N GLY A 16 -1.96 -2.63 1.22
CA GLY A 16 -2.50 -1.50 1.95
C GLY A 16 -3.97 -1.28 1.63
N LYS A 17 -4.79 -1.01 2.65
CA LYS A 17 -6.20 -0.62 2.50
C LYS A 17 -6.39 0.84 2.85
N LYS A 18 -7.07 1.57 1.98
CA LYS A 18 -7.46 2.96 2.16
C LYS A 18 -8.44 3.08 3.33
N GLY A 19 -8.33 4.17 4.08
CA GLY A 19 -9.35 4.51 5.10
C GLY A 19 -10.73 4.69 4.47
N ALA A 20 -11.80 4.34 5.20
CA ALA A 20 -13.17 4.42 4.72
C ALA A 20 -13.58 5.88 4.47
N ARG A 21 -13.77 6.27 3.20
CA ARG A 21 -14.65 7.37 2.74
C ARG A 21 -14.65 7.72 1.25
N ASP A 22 -13.83 7.08 0.41
CA ASP A 22 -13.72 7.48 -1.01
C ASP A 22 -13.76 6.27 -1.94
N THR A 23 -14.58 6.37 -2.99
CA THR A 23 -14.59 5.44 -4.12
C THR A 23 -13.27 5.51 -4.91
N GLY A 24 -12.78 4.36 -5.39
CA GLY A 24 -11.58 4.28 -6.21
C GLY A 24 -10.27 4.10 -5.42
N LYS A 25 -9.39 3.23 -5.92
CA LYS A 25 -8.08 2.88 -5.33
C LYS A 25 -8.20 2.45 -3.87
N GLU A 26 -9.18 1.61 -3.56
CA GLU A 26 -9.42 1.10 -2.20
C GLU A 26 -8.20 0.35 -1.65
N PHE A 27 -7.46 -0.34 -2.52
CA PHE A 27 -6.29 -1.12 -2.19
C PHE A 27 -5.05 -0.61 -2.93
N VAL A 28 -3.90 -0.72 -2.29
CA VAL A 28 -2.59 -0.49 -2.88
C VAL A 28 -1.72 -1.71 -2.65
N VAL A 29 -1.08 -2.18 -3.71
CA VAL A 29 -0.05 -3.22 -3.65
C VAL A 29 1.30 -2.53 -3.74
N PHE A 30 2.18 -2.82 -2.80
CA PHE A 30 3.51 -2.21 -2.78
C PHE A 30 4.57 -3.18 -2.30
N LYS A 31 5.80 -2.94 -2.72
CA LYS A 31 6.99 -3.67 -2.30
C LYS A 31 7.72 -2.94 -1.19
N SER A 32 8.28 -3.70 -0.25
CA SER A 32 9.17 -3.19 0.80
C SER A 32 10.27 -4.20 1.10
N ASP A 33 11.52 -3.78 1.11
CA ASP A 33 12.67 -4.62 1.49
C ASP A 33 12.78 -4.88 2.99
N LYS A 34 11.90 -4.24 3.78
CA LYS A 34 11.79 -4.43 5.23
C LYS A 34 10.43 -5.03 5.56
N PRO A 35 10.35 -5.86 6.62
CA PRO A 35 9.07 -6.34 7.13
C PRO A 35 8.21 -5.17 7.62
N MET A 36 6.92 -5.23 7.30
CA MET A 36 5.94 -4.18 7.64
C MET A 36 4.99 -4.65 8.75
N GLY A 37 4.66 -3.75 9.66
CA GLY A 37 3.67 -3.98 10.73
C GLY A 37 2.23 -4.04 10.21
N ILE A 38 1.66 -5.24 10.13
CA ILE A 38 0.27 -5.47 9.71
C ILE A 38 -0.72 -4.90 10.74
N ASN A 39 -1.73 -4.15 10.28
CA ASN A 39 -2.73 -3.41 11.05
C ASN A 39 -2.17 -2.32 11.99
N ILE A 40 -0.89 -1.97 11.87
CA ILE A 40 -0.23 -0.97 12.72
C ILE A 40 0.37 0.14 11.86
N GLU A 41 1.05 -0.22 10.77
CA GLU A 41 1.71 0.75 9.92
C GLU A 41 0.76 1.38 8.90
N ARG A 42 0.90 2.70 8.75
CA ARG A 42 0.14 3.49 7.78
C ARG A 42 1.08 4.32 6.93
N TYR A 43 0.79 4.35 5.64
CA TYR A 43 1.53 5.10 4.64
C TYR A 43 0.62 6.07 3.92
N THR A 44 1.15 7.22 3.55
CA THR A 44 0.46 8.19 2.71
C THR A 44 1.00 8.08 1.30
N TYR A 45 0.11 7.83 0.35
CA TYR A 45 0.42 7.86 -1.06
C TYR A 45 0.60 9.29 -1.55
N ASP A 46 1.79 9.59 -2.06
CA ASP A 46 2.17 10.80 -2.77
C ASP A 46 2.04 10.57 -4.28
N GLU A 47 1.00 11.17 -4.87
CA GLU A 47 0.72 11.09 -6.29
C GLU A 47 1.76 11.79 -7.16
N SER A 48 2.47 12.78 -6.63
CA SER A 48 3.43 13.58 -7.40
C SER A 48 4.66 12.76 -7.78
N ASN A 49 5.06 11.83 -6.90
CA ASN A 49 6.23 10.99 -7.07
C ASN A 49 5.89 9.50 -7.20
N ASN A 50 4.60 9.14 -7.16
CA ASN A 50 4.11 7.75 -7.19
C ASN A 50 4.76 6.87 -6.09
N GLN A 51 4.75 7.35 -4.85
CA GLN A 51 5.44 6.72 -3.71
C GLN A 51 4.57 6.65 -2.45
N LEU A 52 4.90 5.70 -1.57
CA LEU A 52 4.31 5.61 -0.24
C LEU A 52 5.27 6.23 0.79
N LEU A 53 4.76 7.19 1.55
CA LEU A 53 5.51 7.92 2.57
C LEU A 53 5.02 7.52 3.95
N TRP A 54 5.94 7.11 4.82
CA TRP A 54 5.65 6.90 6.23
C TRP A 54 5.40 8.24 6.92
N GLU A 55 4.33 8.30 7.72
CA GLU A 55 3.78 9.52 8.32
C GLU A 55 3.51 10.67 7.32
N GLY A 56 3.54 10.41 6.00
CA GLY A 56 3.40 11.42 4.96
C GLY A 56 4.63 12.28 4.69
N ILE A 57 5.78 11.96 5.27
CA ILE A 57 7.00 12.79 5.17
C ILE A 57 8.23 11.97 4.77
N GLN A 58 8.27 10.69 5.14
CA GLN A 58 9.48 9.89 5.04
C GLN A 58 9.34 8.82 3.96
N ASN A 59 10.15 8.92 2.91
CA ASN A 59 10.30 7.84 1.95
C ASN A 59 11.21 6.76 2.55
N LEU A 60 10.64 5.60 2.88
CA LEU A 60 11.38 4.46 3.43
C LEU A 60 11.74 3.41 2.36
N GLY A 61 11.51 3.73 1.09
CA GLY A 61 11.84 2.87 -0.06
C GLY A 61 10.68 2.01 -0.57
N GLN A 62 9.43 2.26 -0.13
CA GLN A 62 8.28 1.51 -0.62
C GLN A 62 8.00 1.83 -2.10
N VAL A 63 7.87 0.79 -2.91
CA VAL A 63 7.59 0.90 -4.34
C VAL A 63 6.16 0.46 -4.62
N VAL A 64 5.33 1.36 -5.15
CA VAL A 64 3.95 1.03 -5.54
C VAL A 64 3.98 0.14 -6.79
N VAL A 65 3.30 -1.00 -6.70
CA VAL A 65 3.10 -1.93 -7.83
C VAL A 65 1.82 -1.56 -8.59
N GLY A 66 0.74 -1.28 -7.85
CA GLY A 66 -0.53 -0.92 -8.45
C GLY A 66 -1.61 -0.60 -7.42
N PHE A 67 -2.76 -0.19 -7.93
CA PHE A 67 -3.97 0.08 -7.17
C PHE A 67 -5.10 -0.83 -7.66
N ALA A 68 -6.00 -1.16 -6.76
CA ALA A 68 -7.17 -1.98 -7.03
C ALA A 68 -8.39 -1.45 -6.27
N ASP A 69 -9.57 -1.74 -6.78
CA ASP A 69 -10.84 -1.40 -6.11
C ASP A 69 -11.33 -2.56 -5.24
N THR A 70 -10.89 -3.78 -5.53
CA THR A 70 -11.18 -4.97 -4.72
C THR A 70 -9.91 -5.68 -4.22
N GLU A 71 -10.05 -6.50 -3.17
CA GLU A 71 -8.91 -7.32 -2.70
C GLU A 71 -8.49 -8.36 -3.74
N GLU A 72 -9.44 -8.92 -4.51
CA GLU A 72 -9.16 -9.92 -5.55
C GLU A 72 -8.25 -9.34 -6.65
N GLU A 73 -8.60 -8.18 -7.19
CA GLU A 73 -7.76 -7.45 -8.16
C GLU A 73 -6.38 -7.10 -7.58
N ALA A 74 -6.31 -6.78 -6.28
CA ALA A 74 -5.03 -6.50 -5.64
C ALA A 74 -4.14 -7.75 -5.53
N LEU A 75 -4.73 -8.93 -5.37
CA LEU A 75 -4.01 -10.19 -5.36
C LEU A 75 -3.50 -10.55 -6.76
N ASP A 76 -4.29 -10.31 -7.80
CA ASP A 76 -3.86 -10.50 -9.20
C ASP A 76 -2.68 -9.59 -9.58
N LEU A 77 -2.57 -8.41 -8.95
CA LEU A 77 -1.41 -7.51 -9.15
C LEU A 77 -0.13 -7.99 -8.44
N ALA A 78 -0.25 -8.93 -7.50
CA ALA A 78 0.86 -9.43 -6.69
C ALA A 78 1.56 -10.66 -7.29
N PHE A 79 0.93 -11.36 -8.22
CA PHE A 79 1.40 -12.63 -8.82
C PHE A 79 1.48 -12.55 -10.35
#